data_AF-A0A497T9T5-F1
#
_entry.id   AF-A0A497T9T5-F1
#
_cell.length_a   1.000
_cell.length_b   1.000
_cell.length_c   1.000
_cell.angle_alpha   90.00
_cell.angle_beta   90.00
_cell.angle_gamma   90.00
#
_symmetry.space_group_name_H-M   'P 1'
#
loop_
_entity.id
_entity.type
_entity.pdbx_description
1 polymer ?
#
loop_
_entity_poly.entity_id
_entity_poly.type
_entity_poly.pdbx_seq_one_letter_code
_entity_poly.pdbx_strand_id
1 'polypeptide(L)'
;MIVNNTDSRKELRVFINGEQVTRWIFLERLRLCFRFKANNGGEWQNIEYDRGIEICKRIVANAGNNSVKVEGSLVEELQKEAMISELFKEGKIVLGGVQ
;
A
#
# COMPACT_ATOMS: atom_id res chain seq x y z
N MET A 1 -14.94 -2.94 -27.09
CA MET A 1 -13.75 -2.75 -26.25
C MET A 1 -14.03 -3.37 -24.89
N ILE A 2 -13.32 -4.44 -24.52
CA ILE A 2 -13.42 -5.02 -23.18
C ILE A 2 -12.64 -4.09 -22.26
N VAL A 3 -13.35 -3.34 -21.42
CA VAL A 3 -12.72 -2.57 -20.35
C VAL A 3 -12.29 -3.59 -19.29
N ASN A 4 -11.03 -4.03 -19.34
CA ASN A 4 -10.42 -4.83 -18.28
C ASN A 4 -10.39 -3.96 -17.01
N ASN A 5 -11.45 -4.06 -16.21
CA ASN A 5 -11.66 -3.32 -14.97
C ASN A 5 -10.85 -3.99 -13.84
N THR A 6 -9.53 -4.06 -14.03
CA THR A 6 -8.55 -4.63 -13.10
C THR A 6 -8.32 -3.77 -11.85
N ASP A 7 -8.88 -2.56 -11.78
CA ASP A 7 -8.72 -1.62 -10.66
C ASP A 7 -9.31 -2.09 -9.32
N SER A 8 -9.98 -3.24 -9.27
CA SER A 8 -10.57 -3.75 -8.03
C SER A 8 -9.60 -4.50 -7.12
N ARG A 9 -8.49 -5.03 -7.67
CA ARG A 9 -7.50 -5.79 -6.90
C ARG A 9 -6.18 -5.04 -6.86
N LYS A 10 -5.76 -4.68 -5.65
CA LYS A 10 -4.47 -4.06 -5.39
C LYS A 10 -3.56 -4.97 -4.59
N GLU A 11 -2.26 -4.81 -4.79
CA GLU A 11 -1.27 -5.66 -4.16
C GLU A 11 -0.07 -4.87 -3.67
N LEU A 12 0.45 -5.27 -2.51
CA LEU A 12 1.72 -4.80 -1.96
C LEU A 12 2.55 -6.00 -1.49
N ARG A 13 3.75 -6.14 -2.05
CA ARG A 13 4.74 -7.14 -1.66
C ARG A 13 5.85 -6.44 -0.89
N VAL A 14 6.28 -7.05 0.20
CA VAL A 14 7.36 -6.55 1.05
C VAL A 14 8.50 -7.55 1.01
N PHE A 15 9.68 -7.05 0.73
CA PHE A 15 10.91 -7.81 0.67
C PHE A 15 11.91 -7.29 1.69
N ILE A 16 12.61 -8.20 2.35
CA ILE A 16 13.74 -7.88 3.23
C ILE A 16 14.92 -8.71 2.75
N ASN A 17 16.07 -8.08 2.47
CA ASN A 17 17.26 -8.74 1.95
C ASN A 17 17.01 -9.59 0.67
N GLY A 18 16.06 -9.16 -0.18
CA GLY A 18 15.69 -9.87 -1.41
C GLY A 18 14.63 -10.98 -1.24
N GLU A 19 14.27 -11.34 -0.01
CA GLU A 19 13.24 -12.35 0.26
C GLU A 19 11.88 -11.71 0.52
N GLN A 20 10.81 -12.25 -0.10
CA GLN A 20 9.45 -11.75 0.13
C GLN A 20 8.93 -12.20 1.49
N VAL A 21 8.92 -11.31 2.47
CA VAL A 21 8.46 -11.60 3.83
C VAL A 21 6.95 -11.52 3.98
N THR A 22 6.30 -10.59 3.26
CA THR A 22 4.85 -10.44 3.30
C THR A 22 4.27 -10.04 1.94
N ARG A 23 3.02 -10.43 1.71
CA ARG A 23 2.22 -10.03 0.55
C ARG A 23 0.84 -9.62 1.03
N TRP A 24 0.36 -8.50 0.53
CA TRP A 24 -0.93 -7.92 0.87
C TRP A 24 -1.79 -7.85 -0.38
N ILE A 25 -3.05 -8.25 -0.26
CA ILE A 25 -4.05 -8.15 -1.32
C ILE A 25 -5.22 -7.33 -0.78
N PHE A 26 -5.63 -6.33 -1.54
CA PHE A 26 -6.81 -5.53 -1.28
C PHE A 26 -7.82 -5.75 -2.39
N LEU A 27 -9.06 -6.04 -2.02
CA LEU A 27 -10.20 -6.10 -2.93
C LEU A 27 -11.09 -4.90 -2.61
N GLU A 28 -10.87 -3.77 -3.28
CA GLU A 28 -11.39 -2.47 -2.87
C GLU A 28 -12.92 -2.43 -2.84
N ARG A 29 -13.55 -2.97 -3.89
CA ARG A 29 -15.02 -3.01 -4.00
C ARG A 29 -15.68 -3.86 -2.92
N LEU A 30 -14.96 -4.86 -2.42
CA LEU A 30 -15.43 -5.75 -1.38
C LEU A 30 -14.99 -5.29 0.01
N ARG A 31 -14.13 -4.26 0.09
CA ARG A 31 -13.52 -3.79 1.34
C ARG A 31 -12.88 -4.95 2.11
N LEU A 32 -12.16 -5.83 1.40
CA LEU A 32 -11.43 -6.96 1.97
C LEU A 32 -9.92 -6.76 1.86
N CYS A 33 -9.19 -7.10 2.92
CA CYS A 33 -7.74 -7.09 2.96
C CYS A 33 -7.21 -8.44 3.45
N PHE A 34 -6.24 -8.98 2.73
CA PHE A 34 -5.60 -10.24 3.06
C PHE A 34 -4.09 -10.04 3.17
N ARG A 35 -3.50 -10.61 4.22
CA ARG A 35 -2.05 -10.63 4.42
C ARG A 35 -1.55 -12.07 4.39
N PHE A 36 -0.56 -12.32 3.56
CA PHE A 36 0.26 -13.52 3.58
C PHE A 36 1.60 -13.23 4.25
N LYS A 37 2.05 -14.15 5.11
CA LYS A 37 3.38 -14.14 5.73
C LYS A 37 4.16 -15.39 5.32
N ALA A 38 5.27 -15.20 4.62
CA ALA A 38 6.08 -16.33 4.13
C ALA A 38 6.72 -17.14 5.29
N ASN A 39 7.21 -16.45 6.32
CA ASN A 39 8.05 -17.06 7.36
C ASN A 39 7.26 -17.83 8.44
N ASN A 40 5.92 -17.83 8.40
CA ASN A 40 5.04 -18.45 9.41
C ASN A 40 4.23 -19.62 8.85
N GLY A 41 4.79 -20.41 7.91
CA GLY A 41 4.10 -21.54 7.31
C GLY A 41 3.15 -21.18 6.16
N GLY A 42 3.21 -19.93 5.65
CA GLY A 42 2.50 -19.53 4.43
C GLY A 42 0.98 -19.41 4.58
N GLU A 43 0.51 -18.77 5.65
CA GLU A 43 -0.92 -18.59 5.87
C GLU A 43 -1.43 -17.21 5.41
N TRP A 44 -2.61 -17.21 4.79
CA TRP A 44 -3.38 -16.01 4.51
C TRP A 44 -4.26 -15.63 5.70
N GLN A 45 -4.15 -14.39 6.14
CA GLN A 45 -4.91 -13.84 7.25
C GLN A 45 -5.81 -12.73 6.74
N ASN A 46 -7.08 -12.76 7.13
CA ASN A 46 -8.02 -11.66 6.89
C ASN A 46 -7.69 -10.51 7.87
N ILE A 47 -7.52 -9.32 7.33
CA ILE A 47 -7.26 -8.09 8.07
C ILE A 47 -8.39 -7.11 7.74
N GLU A 48 -8.85 -6.37 8.74
CA GLU A 48 -9.79 -5.27 8.51
C GLU A 48 -9.18 -4.28 7.49
N TYR A 49 -9.98 -3.85 6.51
CA TYR A 49 -9.50 -3.16 5.32
C TYR A 49 -8.75 -1.87 5.64
N ASP A 50 -9.35 -1.00 6.46
CA ASP A 50 -8.77 0.31 6.78
C ASP A 50 -7.49 0.14 7.60
N ARG A 51 -7.50 -0.78 8.57
CA ARG A 51 -6.30 -1.18 9.30
C ARG A 51 -5.21 -1.71 8.38
N GLY A 52 -5.58 -2.50 7.36
CA GLY A 52 -4.66 -2.97 6.33
C GLY A 52 -3.99 -1.83 5.58
N ILE A 53 -4.79 -0.84 5.13
CA ILE A 53 -4.30 0.36 4.45
C ILE A 53 -3.34 1.14 5.34
N GLU A 54 -3.67 1.38 6.61
CA GLU A 54 -2.80 2.10 7.54
C GLU A 54 -1.44 1.39 7.75
N ILE A 55 -1.46 0.07 7.87
CA ILE A 55 -0.22 -0.72 7.98
C ILE A 55 0.60 -0.59 6.71
N CYS A 56 -0.02 -0.75 5.54
CA CYS A 56 0.67 -0.62 4.25
C CYS A 56 1.26 0.79 4.07
N LYS A 57 0.56 1.86 4.46
CA LYS A 57 1.10 3.23 4.46
C LYS A 57 2.40 3.35 5.26
N ARG A 58 2.41 2.80 6.48
CA ARG A 58 3.61 2.79 7.33
C ARG A 58 4.75 1.97 6.74
N ILE A 59 4.43 0.83 6.11
CA ILE A 59 5.45 -0.01 5.44
C ILE A 59 6.09 0.76 4.29
N VAL A 60 5.28 1.35 3.40
CA VAL A 60 5.77 2.13 2.25
C VAL A 60 6.60 3.32 2.70
N ALA A 61 6.15 4.06 3.71
CA ALA A 61 6.90 5.20 4.26
C ALA A 61 8.28 4.83 4.81
N ASN A 62 8.45 3.60 5.33
CA ASN A 62 9.71 3.13 5.91
C ASN A 62 10.63 2.40 4.91
N ALA A 63 10.14 2.09 3.71
CA ALA A 63 10.91 1.34 2.69
C ALA A 63 12.10 2.15 2.13
N GLY A 64 12.11 3.48 2.27
CA GLY A 64 13.20 4.33 1.79
C GLY A 64 14.46 4.38 2.68
N ASN A 65 14.35 4.00 3.96
CA ASN A 65 15.42 4.19 4.94
C ASN A 65 16.15 2.91 5.37
N ASN A 66 15.68 1.73 4.92
CA ASN A 66 16.17 0.42 5.39
C ASN A 66 16.24 -0.60 4.25
N SER A 67 16.80 -1.79 4.52
CA SER A 67 16.86 -2.96 3.61
C SER A 67 15.50 -3.56 3.21
N VAL A 68 14.42 -2.77 3.33
CA VAL A 68 13.04 -3.12 3.06
C VAL A 68 12.65 -2.58 1.69
N LYS A 69 12.40 -3.47 0.74
CA LYS A 69 11.89 -3.12 -0.59
C LYS A 69 10.39 -3.40 -0.66
N VAL A 70 9.64 -2.52 -1.31
CA VAL A 70 8.20 -2.70 -1.55
C VAL A 70 7.89 -2.68 -3.05
N GLU A 71 6.97 -3.52 -3.50
CA GLU A 71 6.53 -3.60 -4.90
C GLU A 71 5.02 -3.84 -5.00
N GLY A 72 4.39 -3.47 -6.12
CA GLY A 72 2.99 -3.76 -6.43
C GLY A 72 2.13 -2.51 -6.67
N SER A 73 0.93 -2.72 -7.21
CA SER A 73 0.04 -1.63 -7.64
C SER A 73 -0.40 -0.71 -6.51
N LEU A 74 -0.47 -1.21 -5.27
CA LEU A 74 -0.82 -0.39 -4.12
C LEU A 74 0.32 0.58 -3.73
N VAL A 75 1.58 0.25 -4.04
CA VAL A 75 2.73 1.09 -3.67
C VAL A 75 2.65 2.44 -4.35
N GLU A 76 2.35 2.48 -5.65
CA GLU A 76 2.28 3.72 -6.42
C GLU A 76 1.22 4.69 -5.87
N GLU A 77 0.09 4.17 -5.42
CA GLU A 77 -0.97 4.97 -4.83
C GLU A 77 -0.60 5.49 -3.45
N LEU A 78 -0.07 4.62 -2.59
CA LEU A 78 0.34 5.00 -1.25
C LEU A 78 1.52 5.99 -1.26
N GLN A 79 2.43 5.88 -2.23
CA GLN A 79 3.50 6.85 -2.42
C GLN A 79 2.97 8.20 -2.89
N LYS A 80 2.01 8.24 -3.83
CA LYS A 80 1.35 9.48 -4.24
C LYS A 80 0.66 10.16 -3.06
N GLU A 81 -0.09 9.42 -2.24
CA GLU A 81 -0.72 9.97 -1.04
C GLU A 81 0.30 10.50 -0.01
N ALA A 82 1.41 9.79 0.19
CA ALA A 82 2.49 10.21 1.08
C ALA A 82 3.16 11.50 0.59
N MET A 83 3.55 11.56 -0.69
CA MET A 83 4.14 12.75 -1.31
C MET A 83 3.19 13.95 -1.26
N ILE A 84 1.90 13.75 -1.55
CA ILE A 84 0.88 14.80 -1.43
C ILE A 84 0.83 15.31 0.02
N SER A 85 0.81 14.41 1.00
CA SER A 85 0.79 14.76 2.42
C SER A 85 2.03 15.55 2.86
N GLU A 86 3.22 15.20 2.36
CA GLU A 86 4.46 15.93 2.63
C GLU A 86 4.43 17.32 1.99
N LEU A 87 4.00 17.43 0.74
CA LEU A 87 3.89 18.71 0.04
C LEU A 87 2.87 19.66 0.70
N PHE A 88 1.80 19.13 1.32
CA PHE A 88 0.90 19.93 2.16
C PHE A 88 1.59 20.43 3.44
N LYS A 89 2.32 19.56 4.14
CA LYS A 89 3.04 19.93 5.37
C LYS A 89 4.12 20.96 5.11
N GLU A 90 4.78 20.89 3.96
CA GLU A 90 5.78 21.86 3.52
C GLU A 90 5.18 23.15 2.96
N GLY A 91 3.84 23.26 2.88
CA GLY A 91 3.15 24.42 2.33
C GLY A 91 3.36 24.62 0.82
N LYS A 92 3.88 23.60 0.12
CA LYS A 92 4.20 23.65 -1.32
C LYS A 92 2.99 23.33 -2.21
N ILE A 93 1.93 22.77 -1.64
CA ILE A 93 0.62 22.63 -2.27
C ILE A 93 -0.40 23.40 -1.41
N VAL A 94 -1.10 24.33 -2.05
CA VAL A 94 -2.31 24.97 -1.52
C VAL A 94 -3.48 24.38 -2.29
N LEU A 95 -4.34 23.58 -1.64
CA LEU A 95 -5.69 23.35 -2.18
C LEU A 95 -6.38 24.70 -2.11
N GLY A 96 -6.59 25.31 -3.28
CA GLY A 96 -7.10 26.66 -3.41
C GLY A 96 -8.25 26.92 -2.45
N GLY A 97 -8.08 27.95 -1.62
CA GLY A 97 -9.19 28.54 -0.90
C GLY A 97 -10.23 28.99 -1.89
N VAL A 98 -11.48 28.61 -1.63
CA VAL A 98 -12.64 29.32 -2.13
C VAL A 98 -13.49 29.61 -0.89
N GLN A 99 -13.85 30.87 -0.77
CA GLN A 99 -14.58 31.52 0.33
C GLN A 99 -15.81 30.76 0.82
#